data_AF-A0A651GZE3-F1
#
_entry.id   AF-A0A651GZE3-F1
#
_cell.length_a   1.000
_cell.length_b   1.000
_cell.length_c   1.000
_cell.angle_alpha   90.00
_cell.angle_beta   90.00
_cell.angle_gamma   90.00
#
_symmetry.space_group_name_H-M   'P 1'
#
loop_
_entity.id
_entity.type
_entity.pdbx_description
1 polymer ?
#
loop_
_entity_poly.entity_id
_entity_poly.type
_entity_poly.pdbx_seq_one_letter_code
_entity_poly.pdbx_strand_id
1 'polypeptide(L)'
;MSARETSVDNTYLSKEELQHFKEKLLVEKREAEDEIRSLESNLSEVNKNFSERKSSQDHHQGDIATLEENRIRILSALERNREKLDQITVALDRIHTGNYGICIKTGRPIQKERLEAMPYALKAVQAKN
;
A
#
# COMPACT_ATOMS: atom_id res chain seq x y z
N MET A 1 8.32 12.60 38.02
CA MET A 1 7.48 13.67 37.46
C MET A 1 6.63 13.04 36.37
N SER A 2 5.32 12.99 36.60
CA SER A 2 4.31 12.31 35.78
C SER A 2 4.05 13.13 34.50
N ALA A 3 4.48 12.60 33.34
CA ALA A 3 4.05 13.13 32.06
C ALA A 3 2.62 12.63 31.82
N ARG A 4 1.66 13.54 31.98
CA ARG A 4 0.23 13.31 31.80
C ARG A 4 -0.07 12.70 30.44
N GLU A 5 -0.81 11.61 30.50
CA GLU A 5 -1.60 11.03 29.42
C GLU A 5 -2.48 12.12 28.78
N THR A 6 -2.29 12.36 27.48
CA THR A 6 -3.37 12.87 26.63
C THR A 6 -3.30 12.13 25.29
N SER A 7 -3.58 10.83 25.31
CA SER A 7 -4.17 10.19 24.12
C SER A 7 -5.54 10.83 23.95
N VAL A 8 -5.60 11.95 23.24
CA VAL A 8 -6.87 12.46 22.72
C VAL A 8 -7.27 11.44 21.66
N ASP A 9 -7.98 10.40 22.08
CA ASP A 9 -8.59 9.43 21.18
C ASP A 9 -9.58 10.18 20.31
N ASN A 10 -9.09 10.64 19.17
CA ASN A 10 -9.88 11.41 18.20
C ASN A 10 -10.63 10.48 17.25
N THR A 11 -10.59 9.18 17.53
CA THR A 11 -11.30 8.12 16.81
C THR A 11 -12.66 7.86 17.44
N TYR A 12 -13.63 7.51 16.59
CA TYR A 12 -14.99 7.16 16.99
C TYR A 12 -15.19 5.63 17.12
N LEU A 13 -14.10 4.87 16.98
CA LEU A 13 -14.08 3.41 16.99
C LEU A 13 -13.83 2.87 18.39
N SER A 14 -14.44 1.74 18.73
CA SER A 14 -14.18 1.05 20.00
C SER A 14 -12.80 0.38 19.99
N LYS A 15 -12.29 0.02 21.18
CA LYS A 15 -11.03 -0.74 21.29
C LYS A 15 -11.08 -2.08 20.57
N GLU A 16 -12.24 -2.73 20.58
CA GLU A 16 -12.49 -4.00 19.87
C GLU A 16 -12.44 -3.80 18.36
N GLU A 17 -13.04 -2.72 17.86
CA GLU A 17 -13.00 -2.36 16.44
C GLU A 17 -11.59 -1.98 15.98
N LEU A 18 -10.84 -1.23 16.79
CA LEU A 18 -9.45 -0.90 16.51
C LEU A 18 -8.58 -2.16 16.44
N GLN A 19 -8.80 -3.12 17.33
CA GLN A 19 -8.09 -4.40 17.29
C GLN A 19 -8.45 -5.20 16.03
N HIS A 20 -9.72 -5.25 15.65
CA HIS A 20 -10.17 -5.88 14.40
C HIS A 20 -9.47 -5.27 13.17
N PHE A 21 -9.49 -3.94 13.04
CA PHE A 21 -8.83 -3.26 11.93
C PHE A 21 -7.32 -3.40 11.95
N LYS A 22 -6.70 -3.43 13.14
CA LYS A 22 -5.26 -3.67 13.29
C LYS A 22 -4.87 -5.05 12.74
N GLU A 23 -5.61 -6.09 13.10
CA GLU A 23 -5.36 -7.44 12.60
C GLU A 23 -5.52 -7.51 11.08
N LYS A 24 -6.58 -6.90 10.55
CA LYS A 24 -6.82 -6.79 9.11
C LYS A 24 -5.69 -6.06 8.37
N LEU A 25 -5.21 -4.94 8.92
CA LEU A 25 -4.06 -4.20 8.38
C LEU A 25 -2.76 -5.02 8.41
N LEU A 26 -2.54 -5.84 9.44
CA LEU A 26 -1.35 -6.70 9.51
C LEU A 26 -1.37 -7.81 8.47
N VAL A 27 -2.55 -8.37 8.16
CA VAL A 27 -2.74 -9.33 7.06
C VAL A 27 -2.46 -8.65 5.72
N GLU A 28 -3.11 -7.52 5.45
CA GLU A 28 -2.89 -6.72 4.22
C GLU A 28 -1.43 -6.28 4.05
N LYS A 29 -0.75 -5.95 5.15
CA LYS A 29 0.69 -5.61 5.15
C LYS A 29 1.51 -6.79 4.62
N ARG A 30 1.28 -7.98 5.17
CA ARG A 30 1.99 -9.19 4.77
C ARG A 30 1.74 -9.51 3.30
N GLU A 31 0.48 -9.44 2.86
CA GLU A 31 0.11 -9.69 1.46
C GLU A 31 0.77 -8.70 0.52
N ALA A 32 0.77 -7.40 0.84
CA ALA A 32 1.46 -6.38 0.05
C ALA A 32 2.98 -6.62 -0.01
N GLU A 33 3.60 -7.02 1.10
CA GLU A 33 5.03 -7.36 1.14
C GLU A 33 5.35 -8.60 0.29
N ASP A 34 4.49 -9.63 0.32
CA ASP A 34 4.61 -10.83 -0.51
C ASP A 34 4.47 -10.50 -2.00
N GLU A 35 3.49 -9.67 -2.36
CA GLU A 35 3.30 -9.19 -3.73
C GLU A 35 4.50 -8.39 -4.23
N ILE A 36 5.05 -7.49 -3.42
CA ILE A 36 6.26 -6.72 -3.75
C ILE A 36 7.42 -7.68 -4.04
N ARG A 37 7.67 -8.66 -3.16
CA ARG A 37 8.74 -9.66 -3.37
C ARG A 37 8.56 -10.43 -4.68
N SER A 38 7.33 -10.86 -4.97
CA SER A 38 7.01 -11.57 -6.21
C SER A 38 7.26 -10.69 -7.45
N LEU A 39 6.80 -9.45 -7.43
CA LEU A 39 7.01 -8.49 -8.51
C LEU A 39 8.49 -8.14 -8.72
N GLU A 40 9.27 -8.02 -7.65
CA GLU A 40 10.72 -7.80 -7.72
C GLU A 40 11.45 -8.99 -8.36
N SER A 41 11.04 -10.22 -8.04
CA SER A 41 11.54 -11.43 -8.70
C SER A 41 11.20 -11.44 -10.19
N ASN A 42 9.95 -11.15 -10.56
CA ASN A 42 9.50 -11.07 -11.95
C ASN A 42 10.26 -9.98 -12.73
N LEU A 43 10.50 -8.83 -12.10
CA LEU A 43 11.26 -7.73 -12.70
C LEU A 43 12.71 -8.15 -12.99
N SER A 44 13.33 -8.89 -12.06
CA SER A 44 14.69 -9.42 -12.22
C SER A 44 14.78 -10.36 -13.43
N GLU A 45 13.81 -11.27 -13.59
CA GLU A 45 13.74 -12.18 -14.73
C GLU A 45 13.54 -11.43 -16.06
N VAL A 46 12.61 -10.47 -16.09
CA VAL A 46 12.37 -9.64 -17.28
C VAL A 46 13.61 -8.84 -17.66
N ASN A 47 14.34 -8.29 -16.69
CA ASN A 47 15.58 -7.55 -16.96
C ASN A 47 16.70 -8.45 -17.50
N LYS A 48 16.81 -9.71 -17.02
CA LYS A 48 17.75 -10.69 -17.57
C LYS A 48 17.42 -11.00 -19.02
N ASN A 49 16.16 -11.35 -19.30
CA ASN A 49 15.67 -11.63 -20.65
C ASN A 49 15.88 -10.44 -21.59
N PHE A 50 15.60 -9.21 -21.12
CA PHE A 50 15.84 -7.99 -21.88
C PHE A 50 17.33 -7.79 -22.22
N SER A 51 18.23 -8.07 -21.28
CA SER A 51 19.67 -7.93 -21.48
C SER A 51 20.21 -8.96 -22.47
N GLU A 52 19.79 -10.21 -22.34
CA GLU A 52 20.15 -11.30 -23.27
C GLU A 52 19.65 -11.02 -24.68
N ARG A 53 18.37 -10.64 -24.80
CA ARG A 53 17.71 -10.23 -26.05
C ARG A 53 18.15 -8.87 -26.58
N LYS A 54 19.07 -8.17 -25.92
CA LYS A 54 19.76 -6.96 -26.44
C LYS A 54 21.24 -7.24 -26.77
N SER A 55 21.75 -8.42 -26.46
CA SER A 55 23.11 -8.86 -26.82
C SER A 55 23.16 -9.84 -28.01
N SER A 56 22.06 -10.51 -28.36
CA SER A 56 21.97 -11.46 -29.48
C SER A 56 21.95 -10.82 -30.87
N GLN A 57 22.74 -11.29 -31.83
CA GLN A 57 22.76 -10.74 -33.20
C GLN A 57 21.39 -10.75 -33.94
N ASP A 58 20.42 -11.53 -33.46
CA ASP A 58 19.07 -11.69 -34.02
C ASP A 58 18.01 -10.94 -33.20
N HIS A 59 18.11 -9.61 -33.17
CA HIS A 59 17.16 -8.76 -32.45
C HIS A 59 15.92 -8.44 -33.30
N HIS A 60 14.79 -9.08 -33.01
CA HIS A 60 13.51 -8.60 -33.50
C HIS A 60 13.03 -7.41 -32.66
N GLN A 61 12.86 -6.23 -33.30
CA GLN A 61 12.42 -5.01 -32.61
C GLN A 61 11.10 -5.17 -31.84
N GLY A 62 10.20 -6.05 -32.31
CA GLY A 62 8.93 -6.36 -31.65
C GLY A 62 9.08 -7.09 -30.31
N ASP A 63 10.10 -7.97 -30.19
CA ASP A 63 10.37 -8.70 -28.94
C ASP A 63 10.92 -7.76 -27.86
N ILE A 64 11.80 -6.82 -28.25
CA ILE A 64 12.36 -5.81 -27.34
C ILE A 64 11.26 -4.87 -26.84
N ALA A 65 10.37 -4.43 -27.74
CA ALA A 65 9.22 -3.59 -27.37
C ALA A 65 8.30 -4.30 -26.35
N THR A 66 8.03 -5.58 -26.58
CA THR A 66 7.18 -6.40 -25.69
C THR A 66 7.80 -6.57 -24.30
N LEU A 67 9.11 -6.83 -24.23
CA LEU A 67 9.83 -6.95 -22.96
C LEU A 67 9.87 -5.62 -22.19
N GLU A 68 10.06 -4.50 -22.87
CA GLU A 68 10.04 -3.18 -22.22
C GLU A 68 8.63 -2.82 -21.72
N GLU A 69 7.58 -3.12 -22.48
CA GLU A 69 6.20 -2.93 -22.02
C GLU A 69 5.90 -3.75 -20.76
N ASN A 70 6.34 -5.02 -20.74
CA ASN A 70 6.21 -5.89 -19.57
C ASN A 70 6.96 -5.31 -18.36
N ARG A 71 8.18 -4.81 -18.56
CA ARG A 71 8.98 -4.17 -17.52
C ARG A 71 8.29 -2.94 -16.94
N ILE A 72 7.77 -2.06 -17.80
CA ILE A 72 7.02 -0.87 -17.37
C ILE A 72 5.79 -1.28 -16.55
N ARG A 73 5.04 -2.29 -17.01
CA ARG A 73 3.85 -2.80 -16.30
C ARG A 73 4.20 -3.29 -14.89
N ILE A 74 5.30 -4.02 -14.73
CA ILE A 74 5.77 -4.53 -13.43
C ILE A 74 6.22 -3.37 -12.53
N LEU A 75 6.95 -2.40 -13.06
CA LEU A 75 7.38 -1.21 -12.31
C LEU A 75 6.19 -0.41 -11.78
N SER A 76 5.17 -0.18 -12.60
CA SER A 76 3.95 0.49 -12.15
C SER A 76 3.18 -0.32 -11.11
N ALA A 77 3.20 -1.65 -11.17
CA ALA A 77 2.60 -2.49 -10.13
C ALA A 77 3.38 -2.42 -8.82
N LEU A 78 4.71 -2.39 -8.87
CA LEU A 78 5.57 -2.21 -7.70
C LEU A 78 5.33 -0.87 -7.01
N GLU A 79 5.23 0.22 -7.79
CA GLU A 79 4.95 1.56 -7.26
C GLU A 79 3.63 1.58 -6.50
N ARG A 80 2.55 1.07 -7.10
CA ARG A 80 1.24 0.99 -6.44
C ARG A 80 1.26 0.16 -5.16
N ASN A 81 1.96 -0.98 -5.17
CA ASN A 81 2.04 -1.84 -3.99
C ASN A 81 2.89 -1.24 -2.87
N ARG A 82 3.95 -0.49 -3.20
CA ARG A 82 4.72 0.27 -2.22
C ARG A 82 3.89 1.40 -1.61
N GLU A 83 3.15 2.15 -2.42
CA GLU A 83 2.20 3.16 -1.93
C GLU A 83 1.15 2.55 -1.01
N LYS A 84 0.61 1.37 -1.35
CA LYS A 84 -0.32 0.62 -0.50
C LYS A 84 0.34 0.26 0.84
N LEU A 85 1.56 -0.25 0.83
CA LEU A 85 2.31 -0.62 2.03
C LEU A 85 2.58 0.60 2.94
N ASP A 86 2.91 1.74 2.35
CA ASP A 86 3.08 3.00 3.08
C ASP A 86 1.76 3.43 3.75
N GLN A 87 0.65 3.37 3.02
CA GLN A 87 -0.68 3.69 3.57
C GLN A 87 -1.08 2.75 4.72
N ILE A 88 -0.80 1.46 4.61
CA ILE A 88 -1.02 0.47 5.67
C ILE A 88 -0.18 0.82 6.91
N THR A 89 1.08 1.20 6.70
CA THR A 89 1.99 1.56 7.79
C THR A 89 1.52 2.81 8.52
N VAL A 90 1.09 3.84 7.77
CA VAL A 90 0.47 5.04 8.34
C VAL A 90 -0.82 4.70 9.07
N ALA A 91 -1.67 3.82 8.53
CA ALA A 91 -2.90 3.40 9.18
C ALA A 91 -2.64 2.71 10.54
N LEU A 92 -1.64 1.82 10.60
CA LEU A 92 -1.21 1.15 11.84
C LEU A 92 -0.68 2.15 12.87
N ASP A 93 0.15 3.11 12.47
CA ASP A 93 0.63 4.17 13.35
C ASP A 93 -0.52 5.01 13.91
N ARG A 94 -1.51 5.33 13.07
CA ARG A 94 -2.71 6.07 13.50
C ARG A 94 -3.60 5.29 14.46
N ILE A 95 -3.58 3.96 14.41
CA ILE A 95 -4.23 3.15 15.46
C ILE A 95 -3.49 3.34 16.79
N HIS A 96 -2.16 3.38 16.75
CA HIS A 96 -1.34 3.61 17.95
C HIS A 96 -1.54 5.01 18.54
N THR A 97 -1.64 6.05 17.70
CA THR A 97 -1.83 7.43 18.16
C THR A 97 -3.29 7.81 18.48
N GLY A 98 -4.25 6.91 18.24
CA GLY A 98 -5.68 7.18 18.47
C GLY A 98 -6.35 8.04 17.39
N ASN A 99 -5.74 8.18 16.21
CA ASN A 99 -6.24 8.99 15.10
C ASN A 99 -6.82 8.15 13.95
N TYR A 100 -6.91 6.83 14.08
CA TYR A 100 -7.43 5.94 13.05
C TYR A 100 -8.91 6.21 12.74
N GLY A 101 -9.31 6.02 11.49
CA GLY A 101 -10.68 6.31 11.03
C GLY A 101 -11.00 7.80 10.85
N ILE A 102 -10.03 8.70 10.98
CA ILE A 102 -10.20 10.14 10.71
C ILE A 102 -9.57 10.52 9.36
N CYS A 103 -10.23 11.36 8.57
CA CYS A 103 -9.71 11.79 7.28
C CYS A 103 -8.54 12.77 7.47
N ILE A 104 -7.39 12.49 6.86
CA ILE A 104 -6.21 13.39 6.94
C ILE A 104 -6.44 14.75 6.26
N LYS A 105 -7.35 14.83 5.27
CA LYS A 105 -7.61 16.07 4.50
C LYS A 105 -8.64 16.97 5.19
N THR A 106 -9.66 16.37 5.81
CA THR A 106 -10.83 17.10 6.32
C THR A 106 -11.02 17.02 7.83
N GLY A 107 -10.29 16.15 8.53
CA GLY A 107 -10.48 15.89 9.95
C GLY A 107 -11.80 15.18 10.30
N ARG A 108 -12.61 14.79 9.29
CA ARG A 108 -13.91 14.14 9.51
C ARG A 108 -13.78 12.62 9.64
N PRO A 109 -14.69 11.95 10.36
CA PRO A 109 -14.78 10.50 10.39
C PRO A 109 -14.89 9.89 8.99
N ILE A 110 -14.12 8.84 8.73
CA ILE A 110 -14.22 7.97 7.56
C ILE A 110 -15.26 6.91 7.88
N GLN A 111 -16.23 6.65 7.00
CA GLN A 111 -17.27 5.63 7.21
C GLN A 111 -16.68 4.24 7.50
N LYS A 112 -17.27 3.50 8.44
CA LYS A 112 -16.79 2.16 8.83
C LYS A 112 -16.82 1.20 7.65
N GLU A 113 -17.86 1.27 6.83
CA GLU A 113 -18.04 0.46 5.63
C GLU A 113 -16.88 0.64 4.63
N ARG A 114 -16.28 1.84 4.58
CA ARG A 114 -15.10 2.11 3.77
C ARG A 114 -13.84 1.52 4.39
N LEU A 115 -13.69 1.59 5.71
CA LEU A 115 -12.56 0.95 6.41
C LEU A 115 -12.66 -0.57 6.32
N GLU A 116 -13.88 -1.12 6.26
CA GLU A 116 -14.10 -2.54 6.01
C GLU A 116 -13.70 -2.97 4.61
N ALA A 117 -14.00 -2.15 3.59
CA ALA A 117 -13.57 -2.43 2.23
C ALA A 117 -12.08 -2.15 1.99
N MET A 118 -11.53 -1.11 2.63
CA MET A 118 -10.14 -0.66 2.49
C MET A 118 -9.63 -0.14 3.85
N PRO A 119 -9.02 -1.01 4.68
CA PRO A 119 -8.61 -0.65 6.04
C PRO A 119 -7.48 0.39 6.07
N TYR A 120 -6.69 0.49 4.99
CA TYR A 120 -5.62 1.48 4.84
C TYR A 120 -6.10 2.85 4.33
N ALA A 121 -7.41 3.06 4.18
CA ALA A 121 -7.95 4.31 3.65
C ALA A 121 -7.68 5.50 4.59
N LEU A 122 -6.80 6.42 4.17
CA LEU A 122 -6.47 7.63 4.94
C LEU A 122 -7.43 8.81 4.70
N LYS A 123 -8.20 8.78 3.61
CA LYS A 123 -9.10 9.85 3.16
C LYS A 123 -10.54 9.34 3.05
N ALA A 124 -11.50 10.18 3.44
CA ALA A 124 -12.93 9.93 3.24
C ALA A 124 -13.33 10.05 1.75
N VAL A 125 -14.41 9.39 1.32
CA VAL A 125 -14.92 9.42 -0.06
C VAL A 125 -15.15 10.85 -0.57
N GLN A 126 -15.61 11.74 0.31
CA GLN A 126 -15.90 13.15 -0.02
C GLN A 126 -14.66 14.04 -0.12
N ALA A 127 -13.47 13.53 0.22
CA ALA A 127 -12.22 14.22 -0.05
C ALA A 127 -11.90 14.11 -1.55
N LYS A 128 -12.70 14.78 -2.39
CA LYS A 128 -12.38 14.95 -3.80
C LYS A 128 -10.99 15.57 -3.90
N ASN A 129 -10.15 15.03 -4.79
CA ASN A 129 -8.82 15.55 -5.09
C ASN A 129 -8.90 17.05 -5.37
#